data_AF-A0A1A8GAQ8-F1
#
_entry.id   AF-A0A1A8GAQ8-F1
#
_cell.length_a   1.000
_cell.length_b   1.000
_cell.length_c   1.000
_cell.angle_alpha   90.00
_cell.angle_beta   90.00
_cell.angle_gamma   90.00
#
_symmetry.space_group_name_H-M   'P 1'
#
loop_
_entity.id
_entity.type
_entity.pdbx_description
1 polymer ?
#
loop_
_entity_poly.entity_id
_entity_poly.type
_entity_poly.pdbx_seq_one_letter_code
_entity_poly.pdbx_strand_id
1 'polypeptide(L)'
;VDKDTGFVKVHAILDREERARYLLKGVAFFTNRSRAERDLDLKFEVLDMNDNTPIIQTQQVGSVSEGCKAGTVVMKVIATDAD
;
A
#
# COMPACT_ATOMS: atom_id res chain seq x y z
N VAL A 1 12.07 13.35 -12.86
CA VAL A 1 11.41 14.01 -14.01
C VAL A 1 12.48 14.33 -15.04
N ASP A 2 12.20 14.04 -16.30
CA ASP A 2 13.06 14.45 -17.40
C ASP A 2 12.88 15.95 -17.65
N LYS A 3 13.99 16.70 -17.75
CA LYS A 3 13.95 18.17 -17.77
C LYS A 3 13.50 18.74 -19.12
N ASP A 4 13.69 17.99 -20.20
CA ASP A 4 13.44 18.46 -21.57
C ASP A 4 12.08 17.97 -22.08
N THR A 5 11.67 16.77 -21.67
CA THR A 5 10.39 16.15 -22.08
C THR A 5 9.30 16.24 -21.03
N GLY A 6 9.63 16.57 -19.77
CA GLY A 6 8.68 16.59 -18.66
C GLY A 6 8.21 15.20 -18.22
N PHE A 7 8.81 14.11 -18.72
CA PHE A 7 8.38 12.76 -18.40
C PHE A 7 8.63 12.43 -16.92
N VAL A 8 7.57 12.07 -16.20
CA VAL A 8 7.62 11.67 -14.79
C VAL A 8 7.66 10.15 -14.72
N LYS A 9 8.70 9.63 -14.06
CA LYS A 9 8.87 8.19 -13.81
C LYS A 9 8.96 7.91 -12.33
N VAL A 10 8.52 6.72 -11.95
CA VAL A 10 8.70 6.17 -10.61
C VAL A 10 10.21 5.96 -10.37
N HIS A 11 10.73 6.44 -9.24
CA HIS A 11 12.16 6.36 -8.92
C HIS A 11 12.51 5.20 -7.98
N ALA A 12 11.56 4.78 -7.15
CA ALA A 12 11.71 3.74 -6.16
C ALA A 12 10.46 2.86 -6.12
N ILE A 13 10.55 1.73 -5.42
CA ILE A 13 9.39 0.85 -5.20
C ILE A 13 8.29 1.66 -4.50
N LEU A 14 7.06 1.53 -5.00
CA LEU A 14 5.88 2.13 -4.39
C LEU A 14 5.20 1.06 -3.54
N ASP A 15 5.00 1.38 -2.28
CA ASP A 15 4.35 0.53 -1.29
C ASP A 15 3.11 1.28 -0.78
N ARG A 16 1.92 0.68 -0.91
CA ARG A 16 0.65 1.33 -0.52
C ARG A 16 0.55 1.42 1.00
N GLU A 17 1.04 0.40 1.69
CA GLU A 17 1.01 0.20 3.14
C GLU A 17 1.91 1.23 3.82
N GLU A 18 3.04 1.59 3.19
CA GLU A 18 3.85 2.72 3.63
C GLU A 18 3.20 4.07 3.24
N ARG A 19 2.76 4.20 1.98
CA ARG A 19 2.23 5.47 1.47
C ARG A 19 1.31 5.33 0.25
N ALA A 20 0.01 5.30 0.53
CA ALA A 20 -1.03 5.19 -0.50
C ALA A 20 -1.14 6.37 -1.51
N ARG A 21 -0.65 7.57 -1.17
CA ARG A 21 -0.84 8.78 -1.99
C ARG A 21 0.36 9.71 -2.00
N TYR A 22 0.66 10.25 -3.18
CA TYR A 22 1.67 11.28 -3.37
C TYR A 22 1.04 12.52 -4.02
N LEU A 23 1.26 13.68 -3.40
CA LEU A 23 0.88 14.99 -3.91
C LEU A 23 2.17 15.72 -4.27
N LEU A 24 2.45 15.83 -5.56
CA LEU A 24 3.62 16.53 -6.09
C LEU A 24 3.18 17.80 -6.81
N LYS A 25 4.09 18.76 -6.92
CA LYS A 25 3.86 20.01 -7.63
C LYS A 25 4.90 20.16 -8.73
N GLY A 26 4.44 20.17 -9.98
CA GLY A 26 5.25 20.44 -11.15
C GLY A 26 5.42 21.94 -11.34
N VAL A 27 6.67 22.38 -11.54
CA VAL A 27 6.99 23.79 -11.83
C VAL A 27 7.90 23.83 -13.04
N ALA A 28 7.52 24.61 -14.05
CA ALA A 28 8.30 24.84 -15.26
C ALA A 28 8.90 26.25 -15.25
N PHE A 29 10.17 26.36 -15.62
CA PHE A 29 10.89 27.63 -15.72
C PHE A 29 11.50 27.76 -17.12
N PHE A 30 11.46 28.98 -17.67
CA PHE A 30 12.21 29.31 -18.88
C PHE A 30 13.70 29.50 -18.57
N THR A 31 14.55 29.53 -19.59
CA THR A 31 16.01 29.74 -19.47
C THR A 31 16.36 31.05 -18.75
N ASN A 32 15.47 32.05 -18.81
CA ASN A 32 15.60 33.33 -18.11
C ASN A 32 15.12 33.29 -16.64
N ARG A 33 14.79 32.10 -16.10
CA ARG A 33 14.25 31.85 -14.76
C ARG A 33 12.88 32.47 -14.46
N SER A 34 12.17 33.00 -15.46
CA SER A 34 10.75 33.32 -15.26
C SER A 34 9.92 32.03 -15.25
N ARG A 35 8.82 32.03 -14.51
CA ARG A 35 7.89 30.91 -14.53
C ARG A 35 7.38 30.72 -15.95
N ALA A 36 7.52 29.51 -16.47
CA ALA A 36 7.02 29.17 -17.79
C ALA A 36 5.51 28.95 -17.77
N GLU A 37 5.04 28.28 -16.73
CA GLU A 37 3.63 27.99 -16.52
C GLU A 37 3.23 28.13 -15.05
N ARG A 38 1.92 28.02 -14.80
CA ARG A 38 1.38 27.92 -13.45
C ARG A 38 1.76 26.57 -12.85
N ASP A 39 1.85 26.53 -11.52
CA ASP A 39 2.16 25.29 -10.81
C ASP A 39 1.09 24.24 -11.11
N LEU A 40 1.53 23.04 -11.47
CA LEU A 40 0.67 21.91 -11.77
C LEU A 40 0.64 20.95 -10.58
N ASP A 41 -0.53 20.73 -10.01
CA ASP A 41 -0.70 19.73 -8.96
C ASP A 41 -0.82 18.33 -9.56
N LEU A 42 0.13 17.46 -9.22
CA LEU A 42 0.23 16.09 -9.69
C LEU A 42 -0.11 15.15 -8.53
N LYS A 43 -1.28 14.51 -8.62
CA LYS A 43 -1.75 13.53 -7.65
C LYS A 43 -1.49 12.12 -8.17
N PHE A 44 -0.71 11.35 -7.43
CA PHE A 44 -0.47 9.93 -7.69
C PHE A 44 -1.13 9.10 -6.60
N GLU A 45 -1.87 8.08 -7.00
CA GLU A 45 -2.46 7.10 -6.10
C GLU A 45 -1.76 5.78 -6.37
N VAL A 46 -1.22 5.17 -5.31
CA VAL A 46 -0.63 3.83 -5.39
C VAL A 46 -1.80 2.86 -5.38
N LEU A 47 -1.89 2.05 -6.45
CA LEU A 47 -2.90 1.02 -6.53
C LEU A 47 -2.52 -0.11 -5.59
N ASP A 48 -3.54 -0.61 -4.92
CA ASP A 48 -3.44 -1.76 -4.05
C ASP A 48 -3.07 -3.02 -4.82
N MET A 49 -2.14 -3.76 -4.27
CA MET A 49 -1.81 -5.10 -4.70
C MET A 49 -1.87 -5.98 -3.46
N ASN A 50 -2.60 -7.10 -3.57
CA ASN A 50 -2.66 -8.10 -2.52
C ASN A 50 -1.33 -8.88 -2.47
N ASP A 51 -0.31 -8.22 -1.94
CA ASP A 51 1.03 -8.74 -1.68
C ASP A 51 1.23 -9.09 -0.20
N ASN A 52 0.29 -8.72 0.67
CA ASN A 52 0.24 -9.13 2.06
C ASN A 52 -0.41 -10.52 2.19
N THR A 53 0.41 -11.53 2.49
CA THR A 53 -0.11 -12.86 2.81
C THR A 53 -0.70 -12.84 4.22
N PRO A 54 -1.93 -13.35 4.44
CA PRO A 54 -2.57 -13.30 5.75
C PRO A 54 -1.73 -14.02 6.80
N ILE A 55 -1.42 -13.33 7.89
CA ILE A 55 -0.63 -13.88 8.99
C ILE A 55 -1.58 -14.53 9.98
N ILE A 56 -1.48 -15.85 10.12
CA ILE A 56 -2.17 -16.60 11.17
C ILE A 56 -1.44 -16.35 12.48
N GLN A 57 -2.15 -15.88 13.50
CA GLN A 57 -1.55 -15.67 14.82
C GLN A 57 -1.09 -17.02 15.40
N THR A 58 0.22 -17.21 15.54
CA THR A 58 0.83 -18.47 15.97
C THR A 58 0.70 -18.66 17.48
N GLN A 59 -0.44 -19.21 17.93
CA GLN A 59 -0.60 -19.81 19.27
C GLN A 59 -1.91 -20.59 19.45
N GLN A 60 -2.47 -21.11 18.36
CA GLN A 60 -3.77 -21.79 18.43
C GLN A 60 -3.62 -23.28 18.69
N VAL A 61 -3.56 -23.63 19.97
CA VAL A 61 -3.59 -25.03 20.42
C VAL A 61 -5.02 -25.37 20.81
N GLY A 62 -5.63 -26.30 20.08
CA GLY A 62 -6.96 -26.84 20.37
C GLY A 62 -6.86 -28.26 20.92
N SER A 63 -7.56 -28.55 22.02
CA SER A 63 -7.71 -29.91 22.55
C SER A 63 -9.17 -30.16 22.90
N VAL A 64 -9.70 -31.33 22.52
CA VAL A 64 -11.07 -31.74 22.82
C VAL A 64 -11.08 -33.12 23.47
N SER A 65 -11.99 -33.34 24.42
CA SER A 65 -12.14 -34.62 25.10
C SER A 65 -12.98 -35.59 24.28
N GLU A 66 -12.68 -36.89 24.37
CA GLU A 66 -13.34 -37.95 23.58
C GLU A 66 -14.86 -38.09 23.84
N GLY A 67 -15.36 -37.55 24.97
CA GLY A 67 -16.78 -37.60 25.35
C GLY A 67 -17.62 -36.37 24.95
N CYS A 68 -17.10 -35.46 24.12
CA CYS A 68 -17.80 -34.22 23.78
C CYS A 68 -18.99 -34.44 22.83
N LYS A 69 -20.05 -33.64 23.00
CA LYS A 69 -21.24 -33.66 22.14
C LYS A 69 -20.94 -33.12 20.74
N ALA A 70 -21.68 -33.60 19.75
CA ALA A 70 -21.63 -33.08 18.39
C ALA A 70 -21.87 -31.55 18.39
N GLY A 71 -20.99 -30.81 17.72
CA GLY A 71 -21.02 -29.34 17.66
C GLY A 71 -20.11 -28.61 18.64
N THR A 72 -19.28 -29.32 19.42
CA THR A 72 -18.29 -28.69 20.30
C THR A 72 -17.20 -28.00 19.49
N VAL A 73 -17.03 -26.68 19.66
CA VAL A 73 -16.01 -25.88 18.98
C VAL A 73 -14.66 -26.09 19.65
N VAL A 74 -13.68 -26.58 18.89
CA VAL A 74 -12.36 -27.02 19.40
C VAL A 74 -11.31 -25.90 19.40
N MET A 75 -11.32 -25.06 18.36
CA MET A 75 -10.42 -23.93 18.21
C MET A 75 -11.03 -22.88 17.28
N LYS A 76 -10.56 -21.64 17.39
CA LYS A 76 -10.99 -20.53 16.55
C LYS A 76 -9.79 -19.81 15.96
N VAL A 77 -9.59 -19.94 14.65
CA VAL A 77 -8.52 -19.27 13.90
C VAL A 77 -8.81 -17.80 13.68
N ILE A 78 -7.87 -16.96 14.12
CA ILE A 78 -7.85 -15.53 13.85
C ILE A 78 -6.65 -15.31 12.93
N ALA A 79 -6.94 -14.97 11.67
CA ALA A 79 -5.97 -14.45 10.73
C ALA A 79 -6.20 -12.93 10.66
N THR A 80 -5.12 -12.18 10.72
CA THR A 80 -5.12 -10.73 10.49
C THR A 80 -4.44 -10.48 9.15
N ASP A 81 -5.16 -9.82 8.26
CA ASP A 81 -4.62 -9.29 7.02
C ASP A 81 -4.30 -7.81 7.24
N ALA A 82 -3.24 -7.32 6.59
CA ALA A 82 -2.79 -5.94 6.70
C ALA A 82 -3.35 -5.06 5.56
N ASP A 83 -4.05 -5.65 4.58
CA ASP A 83 -4.77 -4.94 3.52
C ASP A 83 -5.91 -4.02 4.02
#